data_AF-A0A383E799-F1
#
_entry.id   AF-A0A383E799-F1
#
_cell.length_a   1.000
_cell.length_b   1.000
_cell.length_c   1.000
_cell.angle_alpha   90.00
_cell.angle_beta   90.00
_cell.angle_gamma   90.00
#
_symmetry.space_group_name_H-M   'P 1'
#
loop_
_entity.id
_entity.type
_entity.pdbx_description
1 polymer ?
#
loop_
_entity_poly.entity_id
_entity_poly.type
_entity_poly.pdbx_seq_one_letter_code
_entity_poly.pdbx_strand_id
1 'polypeptide(L)'
;LEAQLSSGRILWKVPVLSESGLWRLLTGGEVVDRFPVNVDTRESDLTPLPAGELARIFGPDRIRMIRPDDDLREAVLLNRYGQELWRECLLLAVCLLLWELWLSRATLEKRATITQGDA
;
A
#
# COMPACT_ATOMS: atom_id res chain seq x y z
N LEU A 1 15.51 -38.61 -11.97
CA LEU A 1 14.07 -38.50 -12.31
C LEU A 1 13.68 -39.77 -13.03
N GLU A 2 12.73 -40.52 -12.49
CA GLU A 2 12.20 -41.70 -13.16
C GLU A 2 11.04 -41.27 -14.07
N ALA A 3 11.05 -41.76 -15.31
CA ALA A 3 9.97 -41.58 -16.25
C ALA A 3 8.89 -42.63 -15.98
N GLN A 4 7.68 -42.19 -15.63
CA GLN A 4 6.51 -43.06 -15.54
C GLN A 4 5.62 -42.82 -16.76
N LEU A 5 5.26 -43.90 -17.43
CA LEU A 5 4.26 -43.87 -18.50
C LEU A 5 2.89 -43.91 -17.85
N SER A 6 2.13 -42.81 -17.93
CA SER A 6 0.75 -42.75 -17.47
C SER A 6 -0.14 -42.26 -18.61
N SER A 7 -1.15 -43.03 -18.96
CA SER A 7 -2.20 -42.64 -19.92
C SER A 7 -1.66 -42.13 -21.28
N GLY A 8 -0.64 -42.79 -21.83
CA GLY A 8 -0.04 -42.42 -23.11
C GLY A 8 0.87 -41.17 -23.07
N ARG A 9 1.16 -40.63 -21.89
CA ARG A 9 2.11 -39.51 -21.70
C ARG A 9 3.27 -39.96 -20.82
N ILE A 10 4.46 -39.47 -21.15
CA ILE A 10 5.65 -39.63 -20.30
C ILE A 10 5.56 -38.54 -19.22
N LEU A 11 5.41 -38.96 -17.97
CA LEU A 11 5.45 -38.08 -16.81
C LEU A 11 6.76 -38.30 -16.07
N TRP A 12 7.42 -37.20 -15.70
CA TRP A 12 8.63 -37.25 -14.91
C TRP A 12 8.29 -37.06 -13.43
N LYS A 13 8.69 -38.00 -12.58
CA LYS A 13 8.48 -37.86 -11.14
C LYS A 13 9.55 -36.93 -10.56
N VAL A 14 9.15 -35.69 -10.28
CA VAL A 14 9.96 -34.72 -9.55
C VAL A 14 9.94 -35.08 -8.07
N PRO A 15 11.08 -35.13 -7.36
CA PRO A 15 11.10 -35.33 -5.92
C PRO A 15 10.36 -34.20 -5.20
N VAL A 16 9.97 -34.41 -3.93
CA VAL A 16 9.37 -33.35 -3.12
C VAL A 16 10.39 -32.21 -2.99
N LEU A 17 10.07 -31.08 -3.58
CA LEU A 17 10.85 -29.85 -3.49
C LEU A 17 10.38 -29.07 -2.26
N SER A 18 11.31 -28.62 -1.44
CA SER A 18 11.05 -27.88 -0.18
C SER A 18 11.14 -26.36 -0.33
N GLU A 19 11.44 -25.88 -1.53
CA GLU A 19 11.67 -24.46 -1.82
C GLU A 19 10.74 -23.96 -2.93
N SER A 20 10.10 -22.82 -2.67
CA SER A 20 9.21 -22.16 -3.62
C SER A 20 10.02 -21.45 -4.69
N GLY A 21 9.59 -21.56 -5.94
CA GLY A 21 10.22 -20.79 -7.02
C GLY A 21 9.95 -21.34 -8.41
N LEU A 22 10.57 -20.70 -9.40
CA LEU A 22 10.57 -21.18 -10.77
C LEU A 22 11.76 -22.12 -10.99
N TRP A 23 11.47 -23.41 -11.07
CA TRP A 23 12.49 -24.44 -11.26
C TRP A 23 12.73 -24.72 -12.73
N ARG A 24 13.95 -25.14 -13.06
CA ARG A 24 14.38 -25.49 -14.42
C ARG A 24 14.79 -26.95 -14.46
N LEU A 25 14.29 -27.67 -15.46
CA LEU A 25 14.72 -29.04 -15.77
C LEU A 25 15.84 -28.95 -16.81
N LEU A 26 17.02 -29.52 -16.49
CA LEU A 26 18.16 -29.55 -17.41
C LEU A 26 18.47 -30.97 -17.89
N THR A 27 18.84 -31.11 -19.16
CA THR A 27 19.41 -32.35 -19.73
C THR A 27 20.70 -32.01 -20.46
N GLY A 28 21.81 -32.67 -20.12
CA GLY A 28 23.11 -32.38 -20.75
C GLY A 28 23.58 -30.92 -20.64
N GLY A 29 23.09 -30.16 -19.65
CA GLY A 29 23.38 -28.74 -19.48
C GLY A 29 22.39 -27.77 -20.16
N GLU A 30 21.50 -28.28 -21.02
CA GLU A 30 20.47 -27.49 -21.71
C GLU A 30 19.15 -27.52 -20.93
N VAL A 31 18.43 -26.39 -20.91
CA VAL A 31 17.14 -26.28 -20.20
C VAL A 31 16.03 -26.85 -21.08
N VAL A 32 15.41 -27.94 -20.62
CA VAL A 32 14.34 -28.65 -21.32
C VAL A 32 12.96 -28.10 -20.94
N ASP A 33 12.78 -27.69 -19.68
CA ASP A 33 11.49 -27.21 -19.18
C ASP A 33 11.65 -26.27 -17.98
N ARG A 34 10.60 -25.49 -17.69
CA ARG A 34 10.48 -24.66 -16.49
C ARG A 34 9.12 -24.83 -15.87
N PHE A 35 9.07 -25.07 -14.56
CA PHE A 35 7.81 -25.25 -13.86
C PHE A 35 7.82 -24.50 -12.51
N PRO A 36 6.69 -23.87 -12.13
CA PRO A 36 6.55 -23.25 -10.82
C PRO A 36 6.35 -24.32 -9.75
N VAL A 37 6.96 -24.11 -8.58
CA VAL A 37 6.76 -24.93 -7.38
C VAL A 37 6.26 -24.03 -6.27
N ASN A 38 5.05 -24.30 -5.81
CA ASN A 38 4.46 -23.68 -4.64
C ASN A 38 4.47 -24.74 -3.52
N VAL A 39 5.34 -24.55 -2.52
CA VAL A 39 5.51 -25.49 -1.41
C VAL A 39 4.42 -25.37 -0.35
N ASP A 40 3.88 -24.16 -0.17
CA ASP A 40 2.82 -23.91 0.79
C ASP A 40 1.47 -23.86 0.07
N THR A 41 0.68 -24.91 0.22
CA THR A 41 -0.71 -24.95 -0.27
C THR A 41 -1.66 -24.12 0.59
N ARG A 42 -1.22 -23.58 1.75
CA ARG A 42 -2.04 -22.73 2.62
C ARG A 42 -2.38 -21.38 2.01
N GLU A 43 -1.60 -20.88 1.04
CA GLU A 43 -1.99 -19.68 0.28
C GLU A 43 -3.29 -19.87 -0.52
N SER A 44 -3.65 -21.12 -0.82
CA SER A 44 -4.91 -21.46 -1.50
C SER A 44 -6.06 -21.78 -0.55
N ASP A 45 -5.84 -21.68 0.77
CA ASP A 45 -6.91 -21.81 1.76
C ASP A 45 -7.71 -20.51 1.81
N LEU A 46 -8.76 -20.44 0.99
CA LEU A 46 -9.70 -19.33 0.93
C LEU A 46 -10.78 -19.41 2.02
N THR A 47 -10.59 -20.25 3.05
CA THR A 47 -11.56 -20.36 4.15
C THR A 47 -11.66 -19.01 4.86
N PRO A 48 -12.87 -18.45 5.03
CA PRO A 48 -13.05 -17.16 5.68
C PRO A 48 -12.51 -17.18 7.11
N LEU A 49 -11.51 -16.33 7.39
CA LEU A 49 -10.94 -16.21 8.72
C LEU A 49 -11.89 -15.41 9.63
N PRO A 50 -12.22 -15.90 10.83
CA PRO A 50 -13.11 -15.19 11.74
C PRO A 50 -12.48 -13.88 12.23
N ALA A 51 -13.32 -12.85 12.35
CA ALA A 51 -12.90 -11.49 12.70
C ALA A 51 -12.09 -11.37 14.01
N GLY A 52 -12.41 -12.21 15.01
CA GLY A 52 -11.68 -12.24 16.27
C GLY A 52 -10.24 -12.75 16.13
N GLU A 53 -9.95 -13.54 15.11
CA GLU A 53 -8.62 -14.09 14.83
C GLU A 53 -7.78 -13.07 14.03
N LEU A 54 -8.41 -12.34 13.09
CA LEU A 54 -7.79 -11.19 12.43
C LEU A 54 -7.26 -10.16 13.45
N ALA A 55 -8.09 -9.77 14.42
CA ALA A 55 -7.72 -8.78 15.44
C ALA A 55 -6.50 -9.21 16.28
N ARG A 56 -6.33 -10.52 16.50
CA ARG A 56 -5.16 -11.06 17.22
C ARG A 56 -3.88 -11.07 16.37
N ILE A 57 -4.01 -11.27 15.06
CA ILE A 57 -2.86 -11.36 14.14
C ILE A 57 -2.31 -9.98 13.80
N PHE A 58 -3.18 -9.02 13.42
CA PHE A 58 -2.73 -7.71 12.94
C PHE A 58 -2.81 -6.61 14.03
N GLY A 59 -3.45 -6.90 15.17
CA GLY A 59 -3.74 -5.93 16.22
C GLY A 59 -5.03 -5.14 15.94
N PRO A 60 -5.79 -4.77 16.98
CA PRO A 60 -7.11 -4.13 16.82
C PRO A 60 -7.05 -2.78 16.10
N ASP A 61 -5.95 -2.04 16.25
CA ASP A 61 -5.81 -0.68 15.69
C ASP A 61 -5.43 -0.66 14.19
N ARG A 62 -5.11 -1.83 13.61
CA ARG A 62 -4.66 -1.93 12.21
C ARG A 62 -5.71 -2.55 11.28
N ILE A 63 -6.88 -2.91 11.81
CA ILE A 63 -7.92 -3.60 11.06
C ILE A 63 -9.21 -2.81 11.15
N ARG A 64 -9.70 -2.37 10.00
CA ARG A 64 -11.06 -1.82 9.87
C ARG A 64 -11.92 -2.85 9.14
N MET A 65 -12.85 -3.48 9.86
CA MET A 65 -13.83 -4.36 9.24
C MET A 65 -14.87 -3.54 8.49
N ILE A 66 -15.08 -3.88 7.22
CA ILE A 66 -16.09 -3.27 6.36
C ILE A 66 -17.29 -4.23 6.32
N ARG A 67 -18.51 -3.75 6.55
CA ARG A 67 -19.71 -4.58 6.48
C ARG A 67 -20.10 -4.83 5.02
N PRO A 68 -20.87 -5.89 4.72
CA PRO A 68 -21.29 -6.20 3.35
C PRO A 68 -22.10 -5.09 2.66
N ASP A 69 -22.82 -4.27 3.44
CA ASP A 69 -23.62 -3.14 2.95
C ASP A 69 -22.86 -1.81 2.93
N ASP A 70 -21.63 -1.77 3.44
CA ASP A 70 -20.80 -0.56 3.39
C ASP A 70 -20.22 -0.39 1.98
N ASP A 71 -20.19 0.84 1.48
CA ASP A 71 -19.63 1.14 0.17
C ASP A 71 -18.10 0.90 0.17
N LEU A 72 -17.72 -0.29 -0.26
CA LEU A 72 -16.33 -0.78 -0.29
C LEU A 72 -15.40 0.22 -1.01
N ARG A 73 -15.94 0.94 -2.01
CA ARG A 73 -15.21 1.95 -2.77
C ARG A 73 -14.82 3.12 -1.89
N GLU A 74 -15.75 3.64 -1.08
CA GLU A 74 -15.50 4.79 -0.22
C GLU A 74 -14.50 4.44 0.90
N ALA A 75 -14.65 3.26 1.51
CA ALA A 75 -13.74 2.78 2.56
C ALA A 75 -12.30 2.54 2.07
N VAL A 76 -12.13 2.01 0.85
CA VAL A 76 -10.81 1.81 0.24
C VAL A 76 -10.18 3.14 -0.21
N LEU A 77 -10.98 4.07 -0.75
CA LEU A 77 -10.49 5.38 -1.17
C LEU A 77 -10.02 6.22 0.02
N LEU A 78 -10.77 6.23 1.12
CA LEU A 78 -10.39 6.92 2.36
C LEU A 78 -9.07 6.40 2.96
N ASN A 79 -8.83 5.09 2.86
CA ASN A 79 -7.59 4.49 3.36
C ASN A 79 -6.38 4.69 2.40
N ARG A 80 -6.63 4.73 1.08
CA ARG A 80 -5.57 4.78 0.07
C ARG A 80 -5.11 6.20 -0.25
N TYR A 81 -5.99 7.20 -0.17
CA TYR A 81 -5.67 8.57 -0.56
C TYR A 81 -5.21 9.46 0.59
N GLY A 82 -5.33 9.00 1.84
CA GLY A 82 -4.93 9.77 3.02
C GLY A 82 -5.83 10.99 3.25
N GLN A 83 -5.72 11.60 4.43
CA GLN A 83 -6.47 12.82 4.74
C GLN A 83 -6.05 13.96 3.81
N GLU A 84 -7.04 14.68 3.29
CA GLU A 84 -6.90 15.78 2.34
C GLU A 84 -6.22 17.01 2.96
N LEU A 85 -4.89 16.98 3.09
CA LEU A 85 -4.09 18.04 3.67
C LEU A 85 -4.17 19.38 2.91
N TRP A 86 -4.67 19.36 1.67
CA TRP A 86 -4.81 20.55 0.83
C TRP A 86 -5.75 21.60 1.44
N ARG A 87 -6.79 21.18 2.17
CA ARG A 87 -7.73 22.09 2.83
C ARG A 87 -7.05 22.85 3.97
N GLU A 88 -6.27 22.13 4.78
CA GLU A 88 -5.48 22.71 5.86
C GLU A 88 -4.38 23.64 5.33
N CYS A 89 -3.67 23.22 4.27
CA CYS A 89 -2.68 24.08 3.61
C CYS A 89 -3.30 25.35 3.02
N LEU A 90 -4.49 25.26 2.42
CA LEU A 90 -5.20 26.41 1.87
C LEU A 90 -5.61 27.38 2.97
N LEU A 91 -6.17 26.87 4.08
CA LEU A 91 -6.53 27.68 5.24
C LEU A 91 -5.29 28.42 5.80
N LEU A 92 -4.18 27.70 5.93
CA LEU A 92 -2.93 28.25 6.46
C LEU A 92 -2.33 29.33 5.53
N ALA A 93 -2.41 29.13 4.21
CA ALA A 93 -2.02 30.15 3.23
C ALA A 93 -2.88 31.42 3.36
N VAL A 94 -4.20 31.29 3.53
CA VAL A 94 -5.10 32.43 3.75
C VAL A 94 -4.75 33.15 5.06
N CYS A 95 -4.50 32.41 6.14
CA CYS A 95 -4.08 33.00 7.41
C CYS A 95 -2.76 33.79 7.29
N LEU A 96 -1.77 33.25 6.56
CA LEU A 96 -0.50 33.94 6.31
C LEU A 96 -0.68 35.21 5.49
N LEU A 97 -1.53 35.19 4.46
CA LEU A 97 -1.84 36.38 3.65
C LEU A 97 -2.52 37.49 4.48
N LEU A 98 -3.45 37.12 5.37
CA LEU A 98 -4.08 38.09 6.27
C LEU A 98 -3.06 38.67 7.26
N TRP A 99 -2.14 37.83 7.75
CA TRP A 99 -1.06 38.27 8.63
C TRP A 99 -0.11 39.24 7.93
N GLU A 100 0.27 38.94 6.70
CA GLU A 100 1.12 39.80 5.87
C GLU A 100 0.45 41.16 5.64
N LEU A 101 -0.84 41.19 5.33
CA LEU A 101 -1.59 42.44 5.14
C LEU A 101 -1.64 43.27 6.43
N TRP A 102 -1.82 42.63 7.57
CA TRP A 102 -1.82 43.30 8.86
C TRP A 102 -0.44 43.89 9.20
N LEU A 103 0.63 43.13 8.99
CA LEU A 103 2.00 43.59 9.20
C LEU A 103 2.39 44.73 8.24
N SER A 104 1.98 44.64 6.98
CA SER A 104 2.18 45.69 5.97
C SER A 104 1.55 47.02 6.41
N ARG A 105 0.33 46.99 6.94
CA ARG A 105 -0.33 48.20 7.47
C ARG A 105 0.43 48.81 8.65
N ALA A 106 0.89 48.01 9.60
CA ALA A 106 1.66 48.51 10.74
C ALA A 106 3.00 49.14 10.36
N THR A 107 3.63 48.67 9.27
CA THR A 107 4.92 49.22 8.80
C THR A 107 4.79 50.51 7.99
N LEU A 108 3.68 50.68 7.27
CA LEU A 108 3.37 51.91 6.53
C LEU A 108 3.11 53.09 7.47
N GLU A 109 2.36 52.89 8.55
CA GLU A 109 2.10 53.95 9.56
C GLU A 109 3.41 54.46 10.18
N LYS A 110 4.33 53.54 10.52
CA LYS A 110 5.64 53.89 11.10
C LYS A 110 6.52 54.75 10.17
N ARG A 111 6.46 54.53 8.85
CA ARG A 111 7.24 55.30 7.87
C ARG A 111 6.69 56.72 7.69
N ALA A 112 5.38 56.89 7.71
CA ALA A 112 4.75 58.21 7.61
C ALA A 112 5.09 59.11 8.81
N THR A 113 5.17 58.54 10.03
CA THR A 113 5.51 59.31 11.23
C THR A 113 6.98 59.74 11.27
N ILE A 114 7.90 58.94 10.71
CA ILE A 114 9.32 59.27 10.63
C ILE A 114 9.56 60.40 9.62
N THR A 115 8.89 60.38 8.46
CA THR A 115 9.02 61.45 7.46
C THR A 115 8.42 62.79 7.91
N GLN A 116 7.45 62.80 8.83
CA GLN A 116 6.84 64.02 9.36
C GLN A 116 7.56 64.59 10.59
N GLY A 117 8.46 63.82 11.23
CA GLY A 117 9.28 64.26 12.36
C GLY A 117 10.62 64.91 11.98
N ASP A 118 11.02 64.80 10.71
CA ASP A 118 12.27 65.34 10.15
C ASP A 118 12.05 66.56 9.22
N ALA A 119 10.87 67.20 9.29
CA ALA A 119 10.52 68.42 8.54
C ALA A 119 10.30 69.62 9.46
#